data_AF-A0A7Z9LQT7-F1
#
_entry.id   AF-A0A7Z9LQT7-F1
#
_cell.length_a   1.000
_cell.length_b   1.000
_cell.length_c   1.000
_cell.angle_alpha   90.00
_cell.angle_beta   90.00
_cell.angle_gamma   90.00
#
_symmetry.space_group_name_H-M   'P 1'
#
loop_
_entity.id
_entity.type
_entity.pdbx_description
1 polymer ?
#
loop_
_entity_poly.entity_id
_entity_poly.type
_entity_poly.pdbx_seq_one_letter_code
_entity_poly.pdbx_strand_id
1 'polypeptide(L)'
;NIKYKRDTGESLYRRSLYTYWRRIVAPPMFFDSSTRQTCTVTANRTNTPLHALATLNEPGFVEAARAFAERLLTIEDATDRERIDTAFQIAMARSASTQELNLLVQSIERLKLQFAADINAAKAYLSVGESKPSSDLDTVEYAAYASLCLALLNTDEAMTKE
;
A
#
# COMPACT_ATOMS: atom_id res chain seq x y z
N ASN A 1 4.14 -32.61 -1.68
CA ASN A 1 3.57 -31.26 -1.97
C ASN A 1 3.46 -30.45 -0.70
N ILE A 2 4.35 -29.48 -0.51
CA ILE A 2 4.30 -28.57 0.64
C ILE A 2 3.30 -27.47 0.30
N LYS A 3 2.19 -27.40 1.04
CA LYS A 3 1.18 -26.34 0.87
C LYS A 3 1.49 -25.19 1.82
N TYR A 4 1.51 -23.97 1.31
CA TYR A 4 1.59 -22.77 2.13
C TYR A 4 0.29 -22.60 2.90
N LYS A 5 0.39 -22.35 4.22
CA LYS A 5 -0.75 -22.01 5.07
C LYS A 5 -0.47 -20.64 5.65
N ARG A 6 -1.33 -19.67 5.34
CA ARG A 6 -1.27 -18.31 5.88
C ARG A 6 -1.55 -18.36 7.40
N ASP A 7 -0.84 -17.55 8.16
CA ASP A 7 -1.15 -17.30 9.56
C ASP A 7 -2.43 -16.44 9.71
N THR A 8 -2.86 -16.16 10.93
CA THR A 8 -4.08 -15.37 11.22
C THR A 8 -3.85 -14.40 12.37
N GLY A 9 -4.69 -13.36 12.45
CA GLY A 9 -4.66 -12.39 13.56
C GLY A 9 -3.35 -11.60 13.62
N GLU A 10 -2.83 -11.35 14.83
CA GLU A 10 -1.62 -10.52 15.04
C GLU A 10 -0.37 -11.04 14.32
N SER A 11 -0.33 -12.33 14.00
CA SER A 11 0.80 -12.94 13.28
C SER A 11 0.98 -12.37 11.87
N LEU A 12 -0.08 -11.81 11.27
CA LEU A 12 -0.05 -11.21 9.94
C LEU A 12 0.70 -9.88 9.87
N TYR A 13 0.73 -9.13 10.98
CA TYR A 13 1.24 -7.75 11.00
C TYR A 13 2.66 -7.64 11.58
N ARG A 14 3.37 -8.77 11.69
CA ARG A 14 4.77 -8.80 12.11
C ARG A 14 5.65 -8.21 11.02
N ARG A 15 6.73 -7.54 11.41
CA ARG A 15 7.76 -7.10 10.45
C ARG A 15 8.24 -8.31 9.64
N SER A 16 8.39 -8.12 8.33
CA SER A 16 8.81 -9.17 7.40
C SER A 16 10.19 -9.75 7.72
N LEU A 17 11.01 -9.04 8.50
CA LEU A 17 12.25 -9.52 9.12
C LEU A 17 12.05 -10.81 9.95
N TYR A 18 10.86 -10.99 10.53
CA TYR A 18 10.51 -12.14 11.36
C TYR A 18 9.76 -13.24 10.59
N THR A 19 9.65 -13.13 9.26
CA THR A 19 9.05 -14.18 8.43
C THR A 19 9.98 -15.38 8.35
N TYR A 20 9.42 -16.58 8.52
CA TYR A 20 10.18 -17.82 8.42
C TYR A 20 10.75 -18.02 7.01
N TRP A 21 12.08 -18.10 6.91
CA TRP A 21 12.81 -18.23 5.65
C TRP A 21 13.46 -19.62 5.53
N ARG A 22 13.05 -20.42 4.54
CA ARG A 22 13.69 -21.71 4.25
C ARG A 22 14.81 -21.52 3.23
N ARG A 23 15.91 -22.25 3.37
CA ARG A 23 17.12 -22.08 2.54
C ARG A 23 16.85 -22.07 1.02
N ILE A 24 15.85 -22.82 0.54
CA ILE A 24 15.51 -22.97 -0.90
C ILE A 24 14.18 -22.28 -1.24
N VAL A 25 13.41 -21.84 -0.25
CA VAL A 25 12.08 -21.25 -0.47
C VAL A 25 12.02 -19.92 0.26
N ALA A 26 12.23 -18.84 -0.48
CA ALA A 26 12.04 -17.47 0.00
C ALA A 26 10.54 -17.17 0.16
N PRO A 27 10.15 -16.28 1.09
CA PRO A 27 8.78 -15.80 1.16
C PRO A 27 8.39 -15.07 -0.13
N PRO A 28 7.15 -15.24 -0.63
CA PRO A 28 6.74 -14.74 -1.95
C PRO A 28 6.67 -13.21 -2.05
N MET A 29 6.64 -12.50 -0.91
CA MET A 29 6.64 -11.05 -0.85
C MET A 29 8.01 -10.39 -1.06
N PHE A 30 9.10 -11.16 -1.02
CA PHE A 30 10.45 -10.63 -1.23
C PHE A 30 10.87 -10.80 -2.69
N PHE A 31 10.97 -9.68 -3.39
CA PHE A 31 11.54 -9.62 -4.72
C PHE A 31 13.08 -9.64 -4.66
N ASP A 32 13.71 -10.02 -5.77
CA ASP A 32 15.17 -10.00 -5.94
C ASP A 32 15.98 -10.72 -4.83
N SER A 33 15.38 -11.74 -4.20
CA SER A 33 16.07 -12.55 -3.19
C SER A 33 17.24 -13.31 -3.80
N SER A 34 18.43 -13.19 -3.24
CA SER A 34 19.61 -13.91 -3.73
C SER A 34 19.50 -15.41 -3.47
N THR A 35 20.00 -16.21 -4.43
CA THR A 35 20.12 -17.65 -4.21
C THR A 35 21.27 -17.91 -3.22
N ARG A 36 21.07 -18.85 -2.28
CA ARG A 36 22.09 -19.20 -1.27
C ARG A 36 23.07 -20.28 -1.76
N GLN A 37 23.12 -20.54 -3.06
CA GLN A 37 23.95 -21.57 -3.69
C GLN A 37 25.22 -20.98 -4.32
N THR A 38 25.20 -19.70 -4.69
CA THR A 38 26.28 -19.02 -5.38
C THR A 38 26.52 -17.63 -4.79
N CYS A 39 27.78 -17.21 -4.70
CA CYS A 39 28.10 -15.83 -4.35
C CYS A 39 27.85 -14.92 -5.56
N THR A 40 26.99 -13.91 -5.39
CA THR A 40 26.74 -12.87 -6.40
C THR A 40 27.12 -11.52 -5.80
N VAL A 41 28.00 -10.77 -6.49
CA VAL A 41 28.46 -9.44 -6.05
C VAL A 41 27.64 -8.29 -6.67
N THR A 42 26.76 -8.62 -7.62
CA THR A 42 25.92 -7.66 -8.34
C THR A 42 24.48 -7.76 -7.83
N ALA A 43 23.88 -6.62 -7.47
CA ALA A 43 22.46 -6.53 -7.19
C ALA A 43 21.68 -6.49 -8.52
N ASN A 44 20.69 -7.37 -8.67
CA ASN A 44 19.76 -7.30 -9.79
C ASN A 44 18.62 -6.37 -9.42
N ARG A 45 18.25 -5.45 -10.32
CA ARG A 45 17.06 -4.61 -10.17
C ARG A 45 15.96 -5.16 -11.08
N THR A 46 14.93 -5.75 -10.50
CA THR A 46 13.77 -6.21 -11.27
C THR A 46 12.68 -5.16 -11.28
N ASN A 47 12.50 -4.52 -12.44
CA ASN A 47 11.37 -3.63 -12.71
C ASN A 47 10.37 -4.31 -13.64
N THR A 48 9.69 -5.35 -13.15
CA THR A 48 8.65 -6.05 -13.93
C THR A 48 7.27 -5.53 -13.55
N PRO A 49 6.34 -5.40 -14.51
CA PRO A 49 4.94 -5.04 -14.21
C PRO A 49 4.26 -6.00 -13.22
N LEU A 50 4.78 -7.23 -13.11
CA LEU A 50 4.28 -8.22 -12.16
C LEU A 50 4.50 -7.79 -10.70
N HIS A 51 5.57 -7.05 -10.40
CA HIS A 51 5.80 -6.52 -9.06
C HIS A 51 4.73 -5.50 -8.69
N ALA A 52 4.51 -4.51 -9.56
CA ALA A 52 3.48 -3.48 -9.35
C ALA A 52 2.06 -4.07 -9.29
N LEU A 53 1.81 -5.17 -10.02
CA LEU A 53 0.54 -5.89 -9.94
C LEU A 53 0.42 -6.66 -8.62
N ALA A 54 1.49 -7.28 -8.13
CA ALA A 54 1.49 -8.03 -6.87
C ALA A 54 1.18 -7.10 -5.69
N THR A 55 1.91 -6.00 -5.56
CA THR A 55 1.70 -4.97 -4.52
C THR A 55 0.31 -4.34 -4.58
N LEU A 56 -0.23 -4.09 -5.79
CA LEU A 56 -1.57 -3.51 -5.94
C LEU A 56 -2.70 -4.45 -5.49
N ASN A 57 -2.49 -5.77 -5.55
CA ASN A 57 -3.55 -6.77 -5.28
C ASN A 57 -3.36 -7.53 -3.97
N GLU A 58 -2.19 -7.47 -3.34
CA GLU A 58 -1.92 -8.20 -2.12
C GLU A 58 -2.70 -7.58 -0.94
N PRO A 59 -3.48 -8.38 -0.17
CA PRO A 59 -4.32 -7.85 0.91
C PRO A 59 -3.57 -7.03 1.96
N GLY A 60 -2.35 -7.40 2.33
CA GLY A 60 -1.54 -6.65 3.29
C GLY A 60 -1.17 -5.24 2.80
N PHE A 61 -0.91 -5.05 1.50
CA PHE A 61 -0.73 -3.72 0.92
C PHE A 61 -2.03 -2.90 0.92
N VAL A 62 -3.17 -3.53 0.61
CA VAL A 62 -4.48 -2.88 0.67
C VAL A 62 -4.81 -2.45 2.11
N GLU A 63 -4.54 -3.32 3.09
CA GLU A 63 -4.70 -3.01 4.52
C GLU A 63 -3.78 -1.88 4.98
N ALA A 64 -2.51 -1.90 4.56
CA ALA A 64 -1.55 -0.85 4.87
C ALA A 64 -1.98 0.50 4.27
N ALA A 65 -2.45 0.49 3.01
CA ALA A 65 -2.99 1.68 2.37
C ALA A 65 -4.23 2.22 3.07
N ARG A 66 -5.11 1.34 3.56
CA ARG A 66 -6.29 1.71 4.33
C ARG A 66 -5.91 2.31 5.69
N ALA A 67 -4.99 1.69 6.42
CA ALA A 67 -4.49 2.25 7.69
C ALA A 67 -3.77 3.59 7.48
N PHE A 68 -3.06 3.74 6.37
CA PHE A 68 -2.42 5.00 5.99
C PHE A 68 -3.45 6.09 5.69
N ALA A 69 -4.49 5.77 4.92
CA ALA A 69 -5.59 6.69 4.64
C ALA A 69 -6.33 7.12 5.92
N GLU A 70 -6.58 6.20 6.84
CA GLU A 70 -7.18 6.53 8.14
C GLU A 70 -6.33 7.55 8.88
N ARG A 71 -5.01 7.34 8.95
CA ARG A 71 -4.10 8.29 9.59
C ARG A 71 -4.15 9.68 8.95
N LEU A 72 -4.30 9.78 7.63
CA LEU A 72 -4.41 11.07 6.93
C LEU A 72 -5.76 11.75 7.18
N LEU A 73 -6.84 10.98 7.24
CA LEU A 73 -8.19 11.49 7.46
C LEU A 73 -8.43 11.93 8.91
N THR A 74 -7.69 11.37 9.88
CA THR A 74 -7.71 11.81 11.28
C THR A 74 -6.97 13.12 11.53
N ILE A 75 -6.31 13.71 10.52
CA ILE A 75 -5.70 15.04 10.64
C ILE A 75 -6.83 16.07 10.58
N GLU A 76 -7.12 16.68 11.74
CA GLU A 76 -8.10 17.76 11.88
C GLU A 76 -7.67 19.01 11.10
N ASP A 77 -8.64 19.74 10.57
CA ASP A 77 -8.46 21.02 9.86
C ASP A 77 -7.49 21.01 8.67
N ALA A 78 -7.16 19.84 8.12
CA ALA A 78 -6.31 19.71 6.94
C ALA A 78 -7.10 19.63 5.63
N THR A 79 -6.68 20.42 4.66
CA THR A 79 -7.15 20.36 3.26
C THR A 79 -6.65 19.10 2.56
N ASP A 80 -7.29 18.73 1.44
CA ASP A 80 -6.83 17.61 0.61
C ASP A 80 -5.37 17.79 0.16
N ARG A 81 -4.93 19.03 -0.11
CA ARG A 81 -3.53 19.33 -0.46
C ARG A 81 -2.56 19.05 0.68
N GLU A 82 -2.90 19.46 1.90
CA GLU A 82 -2.06 19.23 3.08
C GLU A 82 -1.99 17.75 3.46
N ARG A 83 -3.10 17.02 3.31
CA ARG A 83 -3.13 15.57 3.49
C ARG A 83 -2.26 14.85 2.45
N ILE A 84 -2.30 15.27 1.18
CA ILE A 84 -1.43 14.71 0.14
C ILE A 84 0.04 15.02 0.41
N ASP A 85 0.39 16.26 0.80
CA ASP A 85 1.80 16.59 1.11
C ASP A 85 2.29 15.77 2.31
N THR A 86 1.46 15.61 3.34
CA THR A 86 1.75 14.73 4.48
C THR A 86 1.96 13.28 4.04
N ALA A 87 1.16 12.80 3.08
CA ALA A 87 1.34 11.46 2.54
C ALA A 87 2.70 11.29 1.84
N PHE A 88 3.14 12.30 1.07
CA PHE A 88 4.47 12.30 0.45
C PHE A 88 5.60 12.32 1.47
N GLN A 89 5.47 13.14 2.52
CA GLN A 89 6.48 13.20 3.58
C GLN A 89 6.61 11.86 4.31
N ILE A 90 5.49 11.15 4.54
CA ILE A 90 5.49 9.85 5.22
C ILE A 90 6.04 8.74 4.30
N ALA A 91 5.60 8.68 3.05
CA ALA A 91 5.92 7.57 2.14
C ALA A 91 7.25 7.75 1.40
N MET A 92 7.60 8.99 1.03
CA MET A 92 8.70 9.33 0.13
C MET A 92 9.74 10.26 0.78
N ALA A 93 9.52 10.70 2.02
CA ALA A 93 10.43 11.59 2.76
C ALA A 93 10.75 12.94 2.07
N ARG A 94 9.84 13.43 1.23
CA ARG A 94 9.89 14.76 0.60
C ARG A 94 8.50 15.38 0.53
N SER A 95 8.43 16.67 0.20
CA SER A 95 7.15 17.30 -0.18
C SER A 95 6.75 16.95 -1.61
N ALA A 96 5.45 16.99 -1.87
CA ALA A 96 4.90 16.84 -3.20
C ALA A 96 5.17 18.11 -4.03
N SER A 97 5.55 17.94 -5.28
CA SER A 97 5.65 19.05 -6.21
C SER A 97 4.26 19.62 -6.54
N THR A 98 4.21 20.87 -7.02
CA THR A 98 2.93 21.49 -7.41
C THR A 98 2.18 20.70 -8.47
N GLN A 99 2.91 20.04 -9.39
CA GLN A 99 2.32 19.22 -10.44
C GLN A 99 1.70 17.94 -9.86
N GLU A 100 2.42 17.24 -8.97
CA GLU A 100 1.92 16.04 -8.29
C GLU A 100 0.71 16.37 -7.43
N LEU A 101 0.75 17.45 -6.65
CA LEU A 101 -0.39 17.89 -5.83
C LEU A 101 -1.64 18.10 -6.67
N ASN A 102 -1.53 18.84 -7.78
CA ASN A 102 -2.67 19.11 -8.64
C ASN A 102 -3.25 17.83 -9.26
N LEU A 103 -2.38 16.91 -9.69
CA LEU A 103 -2.80 15.62 -10.25
C LEU A 103 -3.52 14.75 -9.22
N LEU A 104 -2.98 14.70 -8.00
CA LEU A 104 -3.51 13.82 -6.95
C LEU A 104 -4.81 14.36 -6.35
N VAL A 105 -4.96 15.69 -6.22
CA VAL A 105 -6.25 16.30 -5.85
C VAL A 105 -7.34 15.93 -6.85
N GLN A 106 -7.06 16.08 -8.16
CA GLN A 106 -8.00 15.66 -9.22
C GLN A 106 -8.29 14.16 -9.20
N SER A 107 -7.32 13.35 -8.77
CA SER A 107 -7.47 11.90 -8.66
C SER A 107 -8.38 11.53 -7.48
N ILE A 108 -8.22 12.18 -6.32
CA ILE A 108 -9.11 12.02 -5.17
C ILE A 108 -10.54 12.41 -5.55
N GLU A 109 -10.75 13.56 -6.19
CA GLU A 109 -12.09 13.99 -6.62
C GLU A 109 -12.76 12.95 -7.52
N ARG A 110 -12.01 12.40 -8.48
CA ARG A 110 -12.50 11.34 -9.36
C ARG A 110 -12.85 10.06 -8.61
N LEU A 111 -11.99 9.64 -7.67
CA LEU A 111 -12.22 8.45 -6.84
C LEU A 111 -13.44 8.63 -5.92
N LYS A 112 -13.60 9.82 -5.32
CA LYS A 112 -14.78 10.18 -4.52
C LYS A 112 -16.05 10.06 -5.37
N LEU A 113 -16.07 10.58 -6.60
CA LEU A 113 -17.21 10.44 -7.52
C LEU A 113 -17.51 8.98 -7.89
N GLN A 114 -16.46 8.19 -8.15
CA GLN A 114 -16.61 6.78 -8.51
C GLN A 114 -17.19 5.96 -7.35
N PHE A 115 -16.69 6.14 -6.14
CA PHE A 115 -17.19 5.43 -4.95
C PHE A 115 -18.54 5.97 -4.46
N ALA A 116 -18.85 7.25 -4.71
CA ALA A 116 -20.20 7.78 -4.48
C ALA A 116 -21.24 7.15 -5.41
N ALA A 117 -20.85 6.84 -6.66
CA ALA A 117 -21.71 6.14 -7.61
C ALA A 117 -21.93 4.66 -7.25
N ASP A 118 -20.96 4.02 -6.59
CA ASP A 118 -21.07 2.64 -6.08
C ASP A 118 -20.50 2.49 -4.67
N ILE A 119 -21.36 2.76 -3.69
CA ILE A 119 -21.02 2.64 -2.25
C ILE A 119 -20.72 1.18 -1.87
N ASN A 120 -21.31 0.20 -2.57
CA ASN A 120 -21.06 -1.21 -2.27
C ASN A 120 -19.63 -1.60 -2.67
N ALA A 121 -19.13 -1.08 -3.81
CA ALA A 121 -17.73 -1.22 -4.18
C ALA A 121 -16.79 -0.60 -3.15
N ALA A 122 -17.13 0.58 -2.60
CA ALA A 122 -16.35 1.21 -1.54
C ALA A 122 -16.26 0.33 -0.28
N LYS A 123 -17.40 -0.22 0.17
CA LYS A 123 -17.45 -1.13 1.32
C LYS A 123 -16.71 -2.44 1.07
N ALA A 124 -16.81 -2.99 -0.14
CA ALA A 124 -16.09 -4.20 -0.54
C ALA A 124 -14.58 -3.98 -0.58
N TYR A 125 -14.12 -2.82 -1.07
CA TYR A 125 -12.71 -2.46 -1.05
C TYR A 125 -12.17 -2.29 0.37
N LEU A 126 -12.90 -1.56 1.23
CA LEU A 126 -12.50 -1.33 2.62
C LEU A 126 -12.56 -2.59 3.50
N SER A 127 -13.27 -3.65 3.07
CA SER A 127 -13.34 -4.93 3.77
C SER A 127 -12.27 -5.95 3.35
N VAL A 128 -11.37 -5.59 2.41
CA VAL A 128 -10.23 -6.43 2.06
C VAL A 128 -9.29 -6.57 3.25
N GLY A 129 -8.91 -7.81 3.57
CA GLY A 129 -8.00 -8.14 4.67
C GLY A 129 -8.69 -8.71 5.91
N GLU A 130 -7.92 -8.87 7.00
CA GLU A 130 -8.41 -9.29 8.32
C GLU A 130 -8.56 -8.12 9.31
N SER A 131 -7.85 -7.02 9.08
CA SER A 131 -7.93 -5.81 9.91
C SER A 131 -9.26 -5.10 9.67
N LYS A 132 -9.84 -4.55 10.75
CA LYS A 132 -11.14 -3.89 10.69
C LYS A 132 -11.00 -2.44 10.24
N PRO A 133 -11.84 -1.96 9.30
CA PRO A 133 -11.85 -0.56 8.92
C PRO A 133 -12.41 0.29 10.07
N SER A 134 -11.97 1.54 10.18
CA SER A 134 -12.59 2.50 11.10
C SER A 134 -14.06 2.77 10.72
N SER A 135 -14.94 2.78 11.72
CA SER A 135 -16.37 3.09 11.56
C SER A 135 -16.67 4.58 11.54
N ASP A 136 -15.71 5.40 11.94
CA ASP A 136 -15.93 6.82 12.26
C ASP A 136 -15.69 7.73 11.06
N LEU A 137 -15.19 7.16 9.96
CA LEU A 137 -14.87 7.86 8.72
C LEU A 137 -15.97 7.70 7.67
N ASP A 138 -16.16 8.74 6.85
CA ASP A 138 -17.03 8.63 5.67
C ASP A 138 -16.51 7.54 4.73
N THR A 139 -17.39 6.62 4.32
CA THR A 139 -17.01 5.43 3.55
C THR A 139 -16.45 5.77 2.18
N VAL A 140 -16.99 6.81 1.52
CA VAL A 140 -16.58 7.20 0.17
C VAL A 140 -15.23 7.89 0.21
N GLU A 141 -15.06 8.84 1.13
CA GLU A 141 -13.79 9.52 1.34
C GLU A 141 -12.70 8.56 1.78
N TYR A 142 -13.01 7.63 2.69
CA TYR A 142 -12.05 6.63 3.16
C TYR A 142 -11.59 5.70 2.04
N ALA A 143 -12.50 5.19 1.21
CA ALA A 143 -12.14 4.35 0.07
C ALA A 143 -11.31 5.11 -0.98
N ALA A 144 -11.62 6.39 -1.23
CA ALA A 144 -10.86 7.22 -2.14
C ALA A 144 -9.42 7.45 -1.66
N TYR A 145 -9.24 7.85 -0.38
CA TYR A 145 -7.92 8.03 0.21
C TYR A 145 -7.14 6.72 0.31
N ALA A 146 -7.80 5.60 0.64
CA ALA A 146 -7.15 4.29 0.67
C ALA A 146 -6.67 3.86 -0.72
N SER A 147 -7.43 4.16 -1.78
CA SER A 147 -7.00 3.89 -3.16
C SER A 147 -5.81 4.77 -3.58
N LEU A 148 -5.81 6.05 -3.18
CA LEU A 148 -4.68 6.96 -3.38
C LEU A 148 -3.42 6.46 -2.66
N CYS A 149 -3.55 6.10 -1.39
CA CYS A 149 -2.44 5.59 -0.59
C CYS A 149 -1.86 4.31 -1.19
N LEU A 150 -2.71 3.41 -1.71
CA LEU A 150 -2.24 2.20 -2.38
C LEU A 150 -1.46 2.53 -3.65
N ALA A 151 -1.92 3.50 -4.43
CA ALA A 151 -1.20 3.97 -5.62
C ALA A 151 0.17 4.58 -5.25
N LEU A 152 0.23 5.37 -4.18
CA LEU A 152 1.50 5.94 -3.69
C LEU A 152 2.46 4.86 -3.18
N LEU A 153 1.98 3.87 -2.43
CA LEU A 153 2.79 2.75 -1.94
C LEU A 153 3.28 1.83 -3.08
N ASN A 154 2.65 1.93 -4.26
CA ASN A 154 3.01 1.16 -5.44
C ASN A 154 4.02 1.88 -6.36
N THR A 155 4.48 3.08 -6.01
CA THR A 155 5.53 3.76 -6.78
C THR A 155 6.90 3.18 -6.45
N ASP A 156 7.81 3.25 -7.42
CA ASP A 156 9.20 2.87 -7.24
C ASP A 156 9.90 3.70 -6.16
N GLU A 157 9.57 5.00 -6.06
CA GLU A 157 10.07 5.89 -5.01
C GLU A 157 9.65 5.46 -3.60
N ALA A 158 8.43 4.94 -3.43
CA ALA A 158 7.98 4.42 -2.14
C ALA A 158 8.59 3.03 -1.83
N MET A 159 8.80 2.21 -2.86
CA MET A 159 9.30 0.84 -2.70
C MET A 159 10.83 0.76 -2.56
N THR A 160 11.57 1.69 -3.17
CA THR A 160 13.03 1.68 -3.22
C THR A 160 13.60 3.05 -2.86
N LYS A 161 14.65 3.06 -2.04
CA LYS A 161 15.48 4.26 -1.86
C LYS A 161 16.36 4.41 -3.09
N GLU A 162 16.15 5.48 -3.87
CA GLU A 162 17.15 5.98 -4.82
C GLU A 162 18.19 6.86 -4.11
#